data_AF-A0A5K1FMP8-F1
#
_entry.id   AF-A0A5K1FMP8-F1
#
_cell.length_a   1.000
_cell.length_b   1.000
_cell.length_c   1.000
_cell.angle_alpha   90.00
_cell.angle_beta   90.00
_cell.angle_gamma   90.00
#
_symmetry.space_group_name_H-M   'P 1'
#
loop_
_entity.id
_entity.type
_entity.pdbx_description
1 polymer ?
#
loop_
_entity_poly.entity_id
_entity_poly.type
_entity_poly.pdbx_seq_one_letter_code
_entity_poly.pdbx_strand_id
1 'polypeptide(L)'
;DKPTDEEKKEYEAFENDDLMARTIMLTFMEDDLIRVFEDCPTAKDMLDSISSKFNTTTTMHVQLLLEQYTSYKMKESDKVVDHVNKMLVMAKDLAVVGNVISDNMQICTILNSLPSSWDMAVTAL
;
A
#
# COMPACT_ATOMS: atom_id res chain seq x y z
N ASP A 1 -26.38 32.03 -23.57
CA ASP A 1 -26.97 32.63 -22.36
C ASP A 1 -25.92 33.30 -21.50
N LYS A 2 -26.28 34.35 -20.76
CA LYS A 2 -25.40 34.97 -19.75
C LYS A 2 -25.58 34.22 -18.43
N PRO A 3 -24.49 33.98 -17.65
CA PRO A 3 -24.61 33.36 -16.34
C PRO A 3 -25.46 34.24 -15.42
N THR A 4 -26.37 33.61 -14.70
CA THR A 4 -27.14 34.18 -13.61
C THR A 4 -26.21 34.59 -12.47
N ASP A 5 -26.67 35.51 -11.61
CA ASP A 5 -25.86 35.93 -10.46
C ASP A 5 -25.69 34.81 -9.42
N GLU A 6 -26.58 33.81 -9.43
CA GLU A 6 -26.50 32.62 -8.59
C GLU A 6 -25.38 31.67 -9.06
N GLU A 7 -25.30 31.40 -10.38
CA GLU A 7 -24.21 30.60 -10.96
C GLU A 7 -22.82 31.21 -10.73
N LYS A 8 -22.71 32.55 -10.75
CA LYS A 8 -21.45 33.24 -10.44
C LYS A 8 -21.04 33.03 -8.98
N LYS A 9 -22.01 33.14 -8.07
CA LYS A 9 -21.75 32.98 -6.63
C LYS A 9 -21.34 31.55 -6.29
N GLU A 10 -21.95 30.56 -6.93
CA GLU A 10 -21.54 29.16 -6.80
C GLU A 10 -20.13 28.91 -7.32
N TYR A 11 -19.78 29.50 -8.48
CA TYR A 11 -18.43 29.40 -9.03
C TYR A 11 -17.38 30.04 -8.11
N GLU A 12 -17.65 31.23 -7.57
CA GLU A 12 -16.76 31.89 -6.60
C GLU A 12 -16.57 31.08 -5.32
N ALA A 13 -17.65 30.46 -4.82
CA ALA A 13 -17.57 29.58 -3.65
C ALA A 13 -16.69 28.35 -3.94
N PHE A 14 -16.88 27.71 -5.10
CA PHE A 14 -16.05 26.58 -5.53
C PHE A 14 -14.56 26.96 -5.63
N GLU A 15 -14.21 28.07 -6.27
CA GLU A 15 -12.82 28.51 -6.42
C GLU A 15 -12.17 28.77 -5.04
N ASN A 16 -12.92 29.34 -4.10
CA ASN A 16 -12.42 29.59 -2.76
C ASN A 16 -12.21 28.28 -1.96
N ASP A 17 -13.15 27.34 -2.07
CA ASP A 17 -13.06 26.03 -1.43
C ASP A 17 -11.92 25.20 -2.03
N ASP A 18 -11.74 25.24 -3.35
CA ASP A 18 -10.64 24.58 -4.07
C ASP A 18 -9.28 25.12 -3.65
N LEU A 19 -9.14 26.46 -3.61
CA LEU A 19 -7.91 27.11 -3.16
C LEU A 19 -7.59 26.77 -1.70
N MET A 20 -8.60 26.75 -0.82
CA MET A 20 -8.42 26.37 0.57
C MET A 20 -7.95 24.92 0.70
N ALA A 21 -8.57 24.00 -0.03
CA ALA A 21 -8.17 22.59 -0.03
C ALA A 21 -6.73 22.40 -0.54
N ARG A 22 -6.36 23.05 -1.65
CA ARG A 22 -4.98 23.03 -2.18
C ARG A 22 -3.97 23.56 -1.16
N THR A 23 -4.30 24.69 -0.52
CA THR A 23 -3.42 25.31 0.49
C THR A 23 -3.21 24.38 1.68
N ILE A 24 -4.28 23.76 2.18
CA ILE A 24 -4.21 22.80 3.29
C ILE A 24 -3.34 21.61 2.90
N MET A 25 -3.57 21.00 1.74
CA MET A 25 -2.78 19.86 1.27
C MET A 25 -1.28 20.18 1.21
N LEU A 26 -0.90 21.32 0.60
CA LEU A 26 0.48 21.74 0.50
C LEU A 26 1.11 22.07 1.86
N THR A 27 0.35 22.63 2.80
CA THR A 27 0.85 22.98 4.15
C THR A 27 1.34 21.76 4.94
N PHE A 28 0.80 20.58 4.66
CA PHE A 28 1.18 19.33 5.31
C PHE A 28 2.22 18.51 4.54
N MET A 29 2.78 19.06 3.46
CA MET A 29 3.84 18.42 2.66
C MET A 29 5.22 18.94 3.02
N GLU A 30 6.24 18.11 2.80
CA GLU A 30 7.64 18.55 2.79
C GLU A 30 7.94 19.40 1.54
N ASP A 31 8.90 20.31 1.61
CA ASP A 31 9.26 21.27 0.55
C ASP A 31 9.43 20.63 -0.83
N ASP A 32 10.02 19.44 -0.90
CA ASP A 32 10.26 18.75 -2.17
C ASP A 32 8.96 18.21 -2.78
N LEU A 33 7.96 17.85 -1.97
CA LEU A 33 6.65 17.43 -2.44
C LEU A 33 5.78 18.64 -2.84
N ILE A 34 5.91 19.77 -2.14
CA ILE A 34 5.23 21.02 -2.53
C ILE A 34 5.58 21.36 -3.98
N ARG A 35 6.87 21.38 -4.33
CA ARG A 35 7.34 21.66 -5.71
C ARG A 35 6.81 20.69 -6.77
N VAL A 36 6.41 19.49 -6.37
CA VAL A 36 5.87 18.48 -7.29
C VAL A 36 4.39 18.71 -7.57
N PHE A 37 3.65 19.22 -6.58
CA PHE A 37 2.18 19.26 -6.61
C PHE A 37 1.59 20.68 -6.66
N GLU A 38 2.36 21.73 -6.40
CA GLU A 38 1.86 23.12 -6.35
C GLU A 38 1.18 23.58 -7.64
N ASP A 39 1.67 23.10 -8.79
CA ASP A 39 1.17 23.43 -10.12
C ASP A 39 -0.13 22.69 -10.51
N CYS A 40 -0.66 21.81 -9.64
CA CYS A 40 -1.93 21.13 -9.91
C CYS A 40 -3.08 22.16 -10.00
N PRO A 41 -3.88 22.17 -11.09
CA PRO A 41 -4.89 23.20 -11.34
C PRO A 41 -6.00 23.24 -10.29
N THR A 42 -6.45 22.07 -9.83
CA THR A 42 -7.52 21.94 -8.84
C THR A 42 -7.07 21.08 -7.67
N ALA A 43 -7.74 21.21 -6.53
CA ALA A 43 -7.58 20.33 -5.38
C ALA A 43 -7.82 18.86 -5.77
N LYS A 44 -8.77 18.63 -6.67
CA LYS A 44 -9.04 17.29 -7.21
C LYS A 44 -7.84 16.75 -7.99
N ASP A 45 -7.29 17.52 -8.93
CA ASP A 45 -6.15 17.08 -9.73
C ASP A 45 -4.92 16.80 -8.86
N MET A 46 -4.74 17.61 -7.81
CA MET A 46 -3.69 17.40 -6.81
C MET A 46 -3.90 16.08 -6.07
N LEU A 47 -5.11 15.83 -5.54
CA LEU A 47 -5.44 14.60 -4.83
C LEU A 47 -5.31 13.35 -5.71
N ASP A 48 -5.76 13.43 -6.96
CA ASP A 48 -5.65 12.35 -7.94
C ASP A 48 -4.18 12.07 -8.29
N SER A 49 -3.36 13.11 -8.42
CA SER A 49 -1.92 12.97 -8.68
C SER A 49 -1.15 12.37 -7.50
N ILE A 50 -1.46 12.80 -6.27
CA ILE A 50 -0.91 12.21 -5.03
C ILE A 50 -1.31 10.74 -4.97
N SER A 51 -2.59 10.45 -5.15
CA SER A 51 -3.14 9.09 -5.11
C SER A 51 -2.45 8.22 -6.15
N SER A 52 -2.33 8.67 -7.40
CA SER A 52 -1.65 7.93 -8.46
C SER A 52 -0.18 7.64 -8.10
N LYS A 53 0.57 8.66 -7.69
CA LYS A 53 2.01 8.52 -7.38
C LYS A 53 2.26 7.56 -6.22
N PHE A 54 1.53 7.70 -5.11
CA PHE A 54 1.80 6.94 -3.90
C PHE A 54 1.02 5.62 -3.82
N ASN A 55 -0.15 5.49 -4.43
CA ASN A 55 -0.88 4.22 -4.46
C ASN A 55 -0.15 3.19 -5.34
N THR A 56 0.46 3.60 -6.46
CA THR A 56 1.27 2.67 -7.26
C THR A 56 2.50 2.20 -6.49
N THR A 57 3.22 3.09 -5.80
CA THR A 57 4.34 2.71 -4.93
C THR A 57 3.90 1.77 -3.82
N THR A 58 2.75 2.04 -3.19
CA THR A 58 2.18 1.19 -2.15
C THR A 58 1.81 -0.18 -2.70
N THR A 59 1.19 -0.24 -3.88
CA THR A 59 0.81 -1.48 -4.56
C THR A 59 2.04 -2.31 -4.94
N MET A 60 3.07 -1.67 -5.52
CA MET A 60 4.33 -2.33 -5.85
C MET A 60 5.04 -2.85 -4.60
N HIS A 61 5.02 -2.09 -3.51
CA HIS A 61 5.61 -2.50 -2.24
C HIS A 61 4.88 -3.73 -1.66
N VAL A 62 3.54 -3.71 -1.62
CA VAL A 62 2.73 -4.87 -1.21
C VAL A 62 3.03 -6.08 -2.09
N GLN A 63 3.10 -5.90 -3.40
CA GLN A 63 3.41 -6.97 -4.35
C GLN A 63 4.79 -7.59 -4.09
N LEU A 64 5.81 -6.75 -3.85
CA LEU A 64 7.16 -7.20 -3.54
C LEU A 64 7.21 -8.03 -2.24
N LEU A 65 6.56 -7.55 -1.18
CA LEU A 65 6.48 -8.27 0.09
C LEU A 65 5.75 -9.61 -0.07
N LEU A 66 4.68 -9.63 -0.86
CA LEU A 66 3.91 -10.86 -1.13
C LEU A 66 4.73 -11.88 -1.93
N GLU A 67 5.48 -11.41 -2.93
CA GLU A 67 6.39 -12.26 -3.70
C GLU A 67 7.51 -12.83 -2.81
N GLN A 68 8.11 -12.00 -1.95
CA GLN A 68 9.11 -12.47 -0.99
C GLN A 68 8.51 -13.52 -0.05
N TYR A 69 7.32 -13.28 0.50
CA TYR A 69 6.66 -14.21 1.42
C TYR A 69 6.32 -15.56 0.77
N THR A 70 5.77 -15.54 -0.45
CA THR A 70 5.30 -16.75 -1.15
C THR A 70 6.43 -17.55 -1.79
N SER A 71 7.52 -16.90 -2.19
CA SER A 71 8.71 -17.54 -2.76
C SER A 71 9.73 -17.98 -1.72
N TYR A 72 9.60 -17.55 -0.45
CA TYR A 72 10.53 -17.93 0.60
C TYR A 72 10.47 -19.43 0.88
N LYS A 73 11.61 -20.12 0.71
CA LYS A 73 11.76 -21.56 0.94
C LYS A 73 12.82 -21.84 1.99
N MET A 74 12.56 -22.84 2.82
CA MET A 74 13.51 -23.35 3.79
C MET A 74 14.58 -24.19 3.07
N LYS A 75 15.85 -24.04 3.44
CA LYS A 75 16.90 -24.96 2.99
C LYS A 75 16.98 -26.17 3.92
N GLU A 76 17.47 -27.29 3.40
CA GLU A 76 17.68 -28.51 4.20
C GLU A 76 18.59 -28.31 5.42
N SER A 77 19.50 -27.33 5.35
CA SER A 77 20.41 -26.97 6.45
C SER A 77 19.79 -26.09 7.53
N ASP A 78 18.62 -25.50 7.28
CA ASP A 78 18.03 -24.49 8.15
C ASP A 78 17.21 -25.13 9.26
N LYS A 79 17.10 -24.46 10.41
CA LYS A 79 16.20 -24.90 11.48
C LYS A 79 14.77 -24.47 11.15
N VAL A 80 13.83 -25.41 11.21
CA VAL A 80 12.40 -25.16 10.99
C VAL A 80 11.86 -24.02 11.85
N VAL A 81 12.26 -23.96 13.12
CA VAL A 81 11.80 -22.90 14.04
C VAL A 81 12.23 -21.51 13.56
N ASP A 82 13.48 -21.36 13.11
CA ASP A 82 14.00 -20.08 12.61
C ASP A 82 13.31 -19.68 11.30
N HIS A 83 13.04 -20.66 10.44
CA HIS A 83 12.30 -20.49 9.20
C HIS A 83 10.86 -20.01 9.45
N VAL A 84 10.12 -20.70 10.33
CA VAL A 84 8.75 -20.35 10.73
C VAL A 84 8.73 -18.94 11.31
N ASN A 85 9.63 -18.61 12.25
CA ASN A 85 9.71 -17.28 12.84
C ASN A 85 9.91 -16.20 11.78
N LYS A 86 10.76 -16.44 10.79
CA LYS A 86 11.00 -15.48 9.71
C LYS A 86 9.78 -15.29 8.82
N MET A 87 9.04 -16.35 8.51
CA MET A 87 7.77 -16.23 7.78
C MET A 87 6.68 -15.51 8.59
N LEU A 88 6.64 -15.72 9.92
CA LEU A 88 5.74 -14.96 10.81
C LEU A 88 6.05 -13.46 10.78
N VAL A 89 7.34 -13.08 10.73
CA VAL A 89 7.75 -11.67 10.59
C VAL A 89 7.30 -11.12 9.24
N MET A 90 7.55 -11.82 8.13
CA MET A 90 7.12 -11.37 6.80
C MET A 90 5.59 -11.19 6.70
N ALA A 91 4.81 -12.07 7.33
CA ALA A 91 3.36 -11.93 7.38
C ALA A 91 2.91 -10.71 8.21
N LYS A 92 3.65 -10.36 9.28
CA LYS A 92 3.42 -9.11 10.03
C LYS A 92 3.75 -7.88 9.19
N ASP A 93 4.83 -7.92 8.42
CA ASP A 93 5.19 -6.82 7.52
C ASP A 93 4.09 -6.59 6.46
N LEU A 94 3.52 -7.66 5.92
CA LEU A 94 2.34 -7.62 5.04
C LEU A 94 1.11 -7.02 5.74
N ALA A 95 0.85 -7.38 7.00
CA ALA A 95 -0.25 -6.80 7.77
C ALA A 95 -0.09 -5.30 8.03
N VAL A 96 1.14 -4.81 8.27
CA VAL A 96 1.44 -3.38 8.45
C VAL A 96 1.09 -2.56 7.22
N VAL A 97 1.25 -3.11 6.02
CA VAL A 97 0.87 -2.45 4.74
C VAL A 97 -0.57 -2.75 4.31
N GLY A 98 -1.40 -3.29 5.20
CA GLY A 98 -2.82 -3.54 4.97
C GLY A 98 -3.15 -4.85 4.23
N ASN A 99 -2.17 -5.74 4.02
CA ASN A 99 -2.37 -7.03 3.38
C ASN A 99 -2.32 -8.17 4.41
N VAL A 100 -3.41 -8.37 5.14
CA VAL A 100 -3.47 -9.38 6.20
C VAL A 100 -3.60 -10.79 5.60
N ILE A 101 -2.61 -11.64 5.89
CA ILE A 101 -2.67 -13.08 5.55
C ILE A 101 -3.49 -13.80 6.62
N SER A 102 -4.48 -14.60 6.21
CA SER A 102 -5.26 -15.40 7.14
C SER A 102 -4.43 -16.52 7.76
N ASP A 103 -4.74 -16.92 8.99
CA ASP A 103 -4.02 -17.99 9.71
C ASP A 103 -3.93 -19.28 8.87
N ASN A 104 -5.03 -19.69 8.23
CA ASN A 104 -5.04 -20.88 7.36
C ASN A 104 -4.10 -20.73 6.16
N MET A 105 -4.11 -19.56 5.50
CA MET A 105 -3.22 -19.31 4.36
C MET A 105 -1.75 -19.27 4.82
N GLN A 106 -1.50 -18.70 6.00
CA GLN A 106 -0.17 -18.65 6.59
C GLN A 106 0.36 -20.05 6.89
N ILE A 107 -0.43 -20.89 7.57
CA ILE A 107 -0.09 -22.29 7.86
C ILE A 107 0.22 -23.03 6.55
N CYS A 108 -0.68 -22.96 5.56
CA CYS A 108 -0.47 -23.62 4.27
C CYS A 108 0.81 -23.13 3.57
N THR A 109 1.09 -21.83 3.59
CA THR A 109 2.28 -21.26 2.93
C THR A 109 3.55 -21.72 3.63
N ILE A 110 3.56 -21.77 4.97
CA ILE A 110 4.68 -22.27 5.76
C ILE A 110 4.91 -23.76 5.45
N LEU A 111 3.88 -24.60 5.47
CA LEU A 111 4.03 -26.03 5.15
C LEU A 111 4.58 -26.25 3.74
N ASN A 112 4.08 -25.51 2.75
CA ASN A 112 4.53 -25.58 1.36
C ASN A 112 5.94 -24.98 1.13
N SER A 113 6.51 -24.31 2.13
CA SER A 113 7.85 -23.72 2.07
C SER A 113 8.94 -24.63 2.63
N LEU A 114 8.54 -25.72 3.29
CA LEU A 114 9.47 -26.71 3.83
C LEU A 114 10.11 -27.54 2.70
N PRO A 115 11.29 -28.15 2.95
CA PRO A 115 11.92 -29.05 2.00
C PRO A 115 11.13 -30.37 1.89
N SER A 116 11.34 -31.11 0.80
CA SER A 116 10.66 -32.40 0.57
C SER A 116 10.99 -33.46 1.62
N SER A 117 12.11 -33.31 2.35
CA SER A 117 12.42 -34.13 3.52
C SER A 117 11.34 -34.08 4.61
N TRP A 118 10.45 -33.08 4.58
CA TRP A 118 9.34 -32.89 5.52
C TRP A 118 7.97 -33.29 4.95
N ASP A 119 7.87 -33.79 3.72
CA ASP A 119 6.59 -34.14 3.07
C ASP A 119 5.75 -35.12 3.89
N MET A 120 6.40 -36.07 4.57
CA MET A 120 5.72 -37.03 5.45
C MET A 120 5.08 -36.38 6.67
N ALA A 121 5.74 -35.36 7.25
CA ALA A 121 5.20 -34.61 8.37
C ALA A 121 4.06 -33.67 7.95
N VAL A 122 4.15 -33.09 6.74
CA VAL A 122 3.11 -32.23 6.16
C VAL A 122 1.85 -33.04 5.83
N THR A 123 2.00 -34.26 5.30
CA THR A 123 0.86 -35.13 4.92
C THR A 123 0.12 -35.73 6.12
N ALA A 124 0.75 -35.76 7.30
CA ALA A 124 0.20 -36.34 8.52
C ALA A 124 -0.68 -35.36 9.33
N LEU A 125 -0.71 -34.08 8.96
CA LEU A 125 -1.52 -33.00 9.56
C LEU A 125 -2.83 -32.80 8.80
#